data_AF-A0A3M7FJ07-F1
#
_entry.id   AF-A0A3M7FJ07-F1
#
_cell.length_a   1.000
_cell.length_b   1.000
_cell.length_c   1.000
_cell.angle_alpha   90.00
_cell.angle_beta   90.00
_cell.angle_gamma   90.00
#
_symmetry.space_group_name_H-M   'P 1'
#
loop_
_entity.id
_entity.type
_entity.pdbx_description
1 polymer ?
#
loop_
_entity_poly.entity_id
_entity_poly.type
_entity_poly.pdbx_seq_one_letter_code
_entity_poly.pdbx_strand_id
1 'polypeptide(L)'
;MTPTEKVTWLHVKGDPAPLDLSTPLSRVLFDVQEIDSHLDTLTTSHALPLVSHASLHRDASRRLLDHAEDQVRALTESYERLEREIRGRYANAETVRVAAERMLATLRLGRGVQRCVNLGRQVEGVIGEVEGRKGGGGGGAAAAGATGDCRALVPVAHALLGFRGLFAANGKGEEGEGLGRVAVCNTLRAEIVGPAERTAVDRAKQVVGGFSMSSLLASSSAGGQGGGGQQQQQSQQGLGGGGGGGGQTYAQTEDMKTRATSALQTLYLLSPTKKGMTLATFEPTLLIQALQNYLNTALTSSVAALARALATLPTLDRTLLEISARCQNIAALESLLSTIKPPHHPLLPSSSASNPTTNHSQLQQPNETLLDPLLRHLDTSSLPSYFWRSMAGQLSSRVQDILARGGVSARTLRTNRDRVRDSLRECVDRGTRIPSGSVGILLAKGSSGGGGGRAGAGAGKVGNWEREAAVMVGAVVGPLMQR
;
A
#
# COMPACT_ATOMS: atom_id res chain seq x y z
N MET A 1 -83.29 -23.02 -64.37
CA MET A 1 -83.58 -23.50 -65.73
C MET A 1 -83.69 -25.01 -65.68
N THR A 2 -84.77 -25.58 -66.22
CA THR A 2 -84.84 -27.00 -66.63
C THR A 2 -83.95 -27.19 -67.87
N PRO A 3 -83.51 -28.43 -68.20
CA PRO A 3 -84.36 -29.52 -68.73
C PRO A 3 -84.28 -30.79 -67.83
N THR A 4 -85.28 -31.65 -67.63
CA THR A 4 -86.29 -32.29 -68.50
C THR A 4 -85.74 -33.09 -69.67
N GLU A 5 -85.68 -34.41 -69.50
CA GLU A 5 -85.80 -35.37 -70.59
C GLU A 5 -86.96 -36.35 -70.28
N LYS A 6 -87.62 -36.86 -71.33
CA LYS A 6 -88.86 -37.67 -71.30
C LYS A 6 -88.58 -39.15 -71.61
N VAL A 7 -89.68 -39.95 -71.71
CA VAL A 7 -89.86 -41.26 -72.40
C VAL A 7 -89.85 -42.50 -71.48
N THR A 8 -90.88 -43.36 -71.42
CA THR A 8 -92.33 -43.24 -71.76
C THR A 8 -93.21 -44.21 -70.96
N TRP A 9 -94.49 -43.87 -70.86
CA TRP A 9 -95.66 -44.69 -70.47
C TRP A 9 -95.79 -46.08 -71.11
N LEU A 10 -96.32 -47.04 -70.36
CA LEU A 10 -97.44 -47.91 -70.80
C LEU A 10 -98.36 -48.24 -69.60
N HIS A 11 -99.64 -48.50 -69.88
CA HIS A 11 -100.70 -48.64 -68.87
C HIS A 11 -100.66 -50.00 -68.14
N VAL A 12 -100.83 -49.96 -66.81
CA VAL A 12 -101.54 -51.01 -66.05
C VAL A 12 -102.59 -50.31 -65.18
N LYS A 13 -103.86 -50.70 -65.34
CA LYS A 13 -104.97 -50.21 -64.51
C LYS A 13 -104.92 -50.88 -63.14
N GLY A 14 -105.12 -50.07 -62.10
CA GLY A 14 -105.25 -50.51 -60.72
C GLY A 14 -104.79 -49.40 -59.79
N ASP A 15 -105.59 -49.07 -58.78
CA ASP A 15 -105.25 -48.05 -57.79
C ASP A 15 -103.87 -48.33 -57.18
N PRO A 16 -103.07 -47.29 -56.80
CA PRO A 16 -101.73 -47.49 -56.30
C PRO A 16 -101.80 -48.32 -55.01
N ALA A 17 -101.47 -49.61 -55.15
CA ALA A 17 -101.47 -50.55 -54.04
C ALA A 17 -100.64 -49.94 -52.89
N PRO A 18 -101.16 -49.98 -51.64
CA PRO A 18 -100.52 -49.29 -50.52
C PRO A 18 -99.07 -49.74 -50.47
N LEU A 19 -98.14 -48.78 -50.50
CA LEU A 19 -96.70 -49.01 -50.63
C LEU A 19 -96.30 -50.11 -49.65
N ASP A 20 -96.01 -51.31 -50.18
CA ASP A 20 -96.04 -52.51 -49.36
C ASP A 20 -94.78 -52.61 -48.51
N LEU A 21 -94.77 -51.84 -47.43
CA LEU A 21 -93.79 -51.90 -46.37
C LEU A 21 -93.86 -53.22 -45.62
N SER A 22 -94.94 -54.03 -45.77
CA SER A 22 -95.02 -55.32 -45.10
C SER A 22 -93.99 -56.32 -45.63
N THR A 23 -93.66 -56.32 -46.93
CA THR A 23 -92.63 -57.21 -47.49
C THR A 23 -91.20 -56.92 -47.01
N PRO A 24 -90.67 -55.67 -47.07
CA PRO A 24 -89.35 -55.36 -46.53
C PRO A 24 -89.35 -55.40 -44.99
N LEU A 25 -90.44 -55.03 -44.31
CA LEU A 25 -90.54 -55.21 -42.85
C LEU A 25 -90.53 -56.68 -42.47
N SER A 26 -91.26 -57.55 -43.18
CA SER A 26 -91.24 -58.99 -42.93
C SER A 26 -89.87 -59.58 -43.20
N ARG A 27 -89.14 -59.07 -44.20
CA ARG A 27 -87.77 -59.49 -44.49
C ARG A 27 -86.78 -59.05 -43.42
N VAL A 28 -86.84 -57.81 -42.95
CA VAL A 28 -86.01 -57.35 -41.83
C VAL A 28 -86.36 -58.09 -40.53
N LEU A 29 -87.65 -58.37 -40.28
CA LEU A 29 -88.06 -59.22 -39.16
C LEU A 29 -87.52 -60.65 -39.30
N PHE A 30 -87.50 -61.21 -40.51
CA PHE A 30 -86.92 -62.52 -40.78
C PHE A 30 -85.40 -62.52 -40.59
N ASP A 31 -84.69 -61.52 -41.13
CA ASP A 31 -83.24 -61.37 -40.98
C ASP A 31 -82.87 -61.15 -39.49
N VAL A 32 -83.68 -60.40 -38.73
CA VAL A 32 -83.50 -60.26 -37.27
C VAL A 32 -83.77 -61.57 -36.54
N GLN A 33 -84.81 -62.33 -36.90
CA GLN A 33 -85.08 -63.65 -36.34
C GLN A 33 -84.01 -64.68 -36.72
N GLU A 34 -83.42 -64.59 -37.91
CA GLU A 34 -82.31 -65.42 -38.35
C GLU A 34 -81.03 -65.07 -37.59
N ILE A 35 -80.73 -63.78 -37.40
CA ILE A 35 -79.61 -63.33 -36.55
C ILE A 35 -79.81 -63.75 -35.09
N ASP A 36 -81.01 -63.60 -34.52
CA ASP A 36 -81.34 -64.00 -33.16
C ASP A 36 -81.23 -65.53 -33.00
N SER A 37 -81.74 -66.30 -33.96
CA SER A 37 -81.56 -67.74 -34.05
C SER A 37 -80.09 -68.17 -34.18
N HIS A 38 -79.30 -67.48 -35.00
CA HIS A 38 -77.86 -67.72 -35.13
C HIS A 38 -77.12 -67.36 -33.85
N LEU A 39 -77.51 -66.28 -33.17
CA LEU A 39 -76.93 -65.82 -31.92
C LEU A 39 -77.27 -66.82 -30.81
N ASP A 40 -78.51 -67.29 -30.68
CA ASP A 40 -78.89 -68.38 -29.77
C ASP A 40 -78.13 -69.67 -30.11
N THR A 41 -78.02 -70.03 -31.39
CA THR A 41 -77.29 -71.25 -31.81
C THR A 41 -75.80 -71.16 -31.48
N LEU A 42 -75.15 -70.02 -31.75
CA LEU A 42 -73.74 -69.77 -31.39
C LEU A 42 -73.57 -69.69 -29.87
N THR A 43 -74.46 -69.02 -29.16
CA THR A 43 -74.37 -68.81 -27.71
C THR A 43 -74.66 -70.09 -26.94
N THR A 44 -75.54 -70.97 -27.43
CA THR A 44 -75.77 -72.30 -26.83
C THR A 44 -74.67 -73.30 -27.20
N SER A 45 -74.26 -73.38 -28.47
CA SER A 45 -73.18 -74.30 -28.90
C SER A 45 -71.81 -73.93 -28.34
N HIS A 46 -71.52 -72.63 -28.19
CA HIS A 46 -70.26 -72.12 -27.64
C HIS A 46 -70.43 -71.51 -26.24
N ALA A 47 -71.51 -71.82 -25.52
CA ALA A 47 -71.77 -71.37 -24.15
C ALA A 47 -70.56 -71.63 -23.22
N LEU A 48 -70.07 -72.88 -23.24
CA LEU A 48 -68.95 -73.33 -22.42
C LEU A 48 -67.62 -72.63 -22.81
N PRO A 49 -67.22 -72.53 -24.09
CA PRO A 49 -66.12 -71.68 -24.53
C PRO A 49 -66.22 -70.21 -24.12
N LEU A 50 -67.38 -69.57 -24.28
CA LEU A 50 -67.56 -68.15 -23.95
C LEU A 50 -67.49 -67.90 -22.43
N VAL A 51 -68.15 -68.74 -21.64
CA VAL A 51 -68.09 -68.67 -20.17
C VAL A 51 -66.69 -68.97 -19.66
N SER A 52 -65.99 -69.96 -20.24
CA SER A 52 -64.61 -70.29 -19.82
C SER A 52 -63.59 -69.21 -20.24
N HIS A 53 -63.74 -68.60 -21.42
CA HIS A 53 -62.92 -67.44 -21.80
C HIS A 53 -63.21 -66.22 -20.91
N ALA A 54 -64.48 -65.95 -20.59
CA ALA A 54 -64.85 -64.86 -19.69
C ALA A 54 -64.36 -65.09 -18.24
N SER A 55 -64.38 -66.32 -17.74
CA SER A 55 -63.81 -66.65 -16.42
C SER A 55 -62.29 -66.55 -16.44
N LEU A 56 -61.61 -67.09 -17.46
CA LEU A 56 -60.16 -67.06 -17.57
C LEU A 56 -59.64 -65.63 -17.76
N HIS A 57 -60.35 -64.79 -18.53
CA HIS A 57 -60.05 -63.36 -18.63
C HIS A 57 -60.26 -62.64 -17.28
N ARG A 58 -61.38 -62.89 -16.58
CA ARG A 58 -61.62 -62.33 -15.25
C ARG A 58 -60.55 -62.74 -14.23
N ASP A 59 -60.11 -64.00 -14.26
CA ASP A 59 -59.03 -64.52 -13.41
C ASP A 59 -57.67 -63.89 -13.76
N ALA A 60 -57.37 -63.69 -15.05
CA ALA A 60 -56.16 -63.04 -15.51
C ALA A 60 -56.13 -61.55 -15.11
N SER A 61 -57.22 -60.81 -15.36
CA SER A 61 -57.38 -59.42 -14.93
C SER A 61 -57.28 -59.30 -13.41
N ARG A 62 -57.87 -60.23 -12.65
CA ARG A 62 -57.77 -60.26 -11.19
C ARG A 62 -56.32 -60.45 -10.73
N ARG A 63 -55.59 -61.44 -11.27
CA ARG A 63 -54.16 -61.64 -10.95
C ARG A 63 -53.29 -60.44 -11.29
N LEU A 64 -53.59 -59.74 -12.38
CA LEU A 64 -52.88 -58.52 -12.78
C LEU A 64 -53.19 -57.35 -11.84
N LEU A 65 -54.44 -57.20 -11.39
CA LEU A 65 -54.82 -56.22 -10.37
C LEU A 65 -54.19 -56.54 -9.02
N ASP A 66 -54.30 -57.79 -8.54
CA ASP A 66 -53.67 -58.25 -7.30
C ASP A 66 -52.15 -57.94 -7.32
N HIS A 67 -51.46 -58.23 -8.42
CA HIS A 67 -50.04 -57.93 -8.58
C HIS A 67 -49.73 -56.42 -8.64
N ALA A 68 -50.58 -55.64 -9.31
CA ALA A 68 -50.42 -54.18 -9.37
C ALA A 68 -50.67 -53.53 -8.01
N GLU A 69 -51.67 -53.99 -7.26
CA GLU A 69 -51.96 -53.56 -5.89
C GLU A 69 -50.81 -53.92 -4.94
N ASP A 70 -50.24 -55.12 -5.06
CA ASP A 70 -49.06 -55.53 -4.28
C ASP A 70 -47.82 -54.68 -4.64
N GLN A 71 -47.59 -54.36 -5.92
CA GLN A 71 -46.51 -53.46 -6.32
C GLN A 71 -46.73 -52.02 -5.81
N VAL A 72 -47.96 -51.49 -5.89
CA VAL A 72 -48.29 -50.16 -5.35
C VAL A 72 -48.14 -50.12 -3.83
N ARG A 73 -48.53 -51.19 -3.13
CA ARG A 73 -48.36 -51.33 -1.67
C ARG A 73 -46.87 -51.35 -1.30
N ALA A 74 -46.07 -52.17 -1.98
CA ALA A 74 -44.62 -52.24 -1.77
C ALA A 74 -43.91 -50.91 -2.09
N LEU A 75 -44.33 -50.21 -3.15
CA LEU A 75 -43.81 -48.89 -3.50
C LEU A 75 -44.16 -47.86 -2.43
N THR A 76 -45.40 -47.85 -1.94
CA THR A 76 -45.86 -46.95 -0.86
C THR A 76 -45.08 -47.19 0.43
N GLU A 77 -44.93 -48.44 0.85
CA GLU A 77 -44.11 -48.81 2.01
C GLU A 77 -42.64 -48.38 1.83
N SER A 78 -42.09 -48.53 0.63
CA SER A 78 -40.73 -48.08 0.33
C SER A 78 -40.57 -46.56 0.41
N TYR A 79 -41.58 -45.77 0.00
CA TYR A 79 -41.59 -44.32 0.14
C TYR A 79 -41.74 -43.87 1.59
N GLU A 80 -42.65 -44.49 2.36
CA GLU A 80 -42.78 -44.21 3.80
C GLU A 80 -41.47 -44.52 4.55
N ARG A 81 -40.79 -45.60 4.16
CA ARG A 81 -39.49 -45.97 4.69
C ARG A 81 -38.41 -44.96 4.29
N LEU A 82 -38.37 -44.55 3.02
CA LEU A 82 -37.45 -43.53 2.52
C LEU A 82 -37.64 -42.18 3.25
N GLU A 83 -38.89 -41.77 3.45
CA GLU A 83 -39.22 -40.56 4.19
C GLU A 83 -38.76 -40.67 5.65
N ARG A 84 -39.13 -41.75 6.34
CA ARG A 84 -38.76 -41.96 7.75
C ARG A 84 -37.24 -42.05 7.95
N GLU A 85 -36.51 -42.74 7.08
CA GLU A 85 -35.06 -42.95 7.22
C GLU A 85 -34.21 -41.79 6.66
N ILE A 86 -34.59 -41.18 5.53
CA ILE A 86 -33.77 -40.15 4.86
C ILE A 86 -34.23 -38.73 5.20
N ARG A 87 -35.53 -38.41 5.20
CA ARG A 87 -36.00 -37.02 5.39
C ARG A 87 -35.57 -36.48 6.76
N GLY A 88 -35.68 -37.28 7.81
CA GLY A 88 -35.19 -36.95 9.15
C GLY A 88 -33.67 -36.76 9.21
N ARG A 89 -32.89 -37.64 8.56
CA ARG A 89 -31.42 -37.51 8.49
C ARG A 89 -30.99 -36.28 7.70
N TYR A 90 -31.68 -35.95 6.61
CA TYR A 90 -31.42 -34.76 5.80
C TYR A 90 -31.72 -33.46 6.56
N ALA A 91 -32.86 -33.38 7.25
CA ALA A 91 -33.19 -32.24 8.11
C ALA A 91 -32.15 -32.03 9.22
N ASN A 92 -31.68 -33.12 9.84
CA ASN A 92 -30.59 -33.06 10.83
C ASN A 92 -29.25 -32.66 10.19
N ALA A 93 -28.93 -33.15 8.98
CA ALA A 93 -27.73 -32.75 8.25
C ALA A 93 -27.75 -31.26 7.88
N GLU A 94 -28.91 -30.70 7.52
CA GLU A 94 -29.07 -29.29 7.20
C GLU A 94 -28.92 -28.39 8.42
N THR A 95 -29.48 -28.77 9.58
CA THR A 95 -29.25 -28.02 10.83
C THR A 95 -27.78 -28.06 11.25
N VAL A 96 -27.09 -29.19 11.07
CA VAL A 96 -25.64 -29.31 11.28
C VAL A 96 -24.84 -28.48 10.26
N ARG A 97 -25.26 -28.41 8.99
CA ARG A 97 -24.63 -27.56 7.96
C ARG A 97 -24.69 -26.08 8.36
N VAL A 98 -25.87 -25.59 8.73
CA VAL A 98 -26.07 -24.20 9.19
C VAL A 98 -25.29 -23.92 10.47
N ALA A 99 -25.21 -24.87 11.41
CA ALA A 99 -24.39 -24.74 12.60
C ALA A 99 -22.89 -24.65 12.27
N ALA A 100 -22.39 -25.51 11.38
CA ALA A 100 -21.01 -25.52 10.92
C ALA A 100 -20.62 -24.24 10.17
N GLU A 101 -21.51 -23.69 9.32
CA GLU A 101 -21.30 -22.40 8.65
C GLU A 101 -21.21 -21.24 9.65
N ARG A 102 -22.07 -21.23 10.67
CA ARG A 102 -22.01 -20.25 11.77
C ARG A 102 -20.72 -20.38 12.57
N MET A 103 -20.30 -21.61 12.91
CA MET A 103 -19.03 -21.88 13.59
C MET A 103 -17.81 -21.47 12.75
N LEU A 104 -17.84 -21.68 11.44
CA LEU A 104 -16.78 -21.22 10.54
C LEU A 104 -16.71 -19.70 10.48
N ALA A 105 -17.86 -19.02 10.44
CA ALA A 105 -17.93 -17.56 10.47
C ALA A 105 -17.40 -16.98 11.80
N THR A 106 -17.77 -17.56 12.95
CA THR A 106 -17.25 -17.12 14.26
C THR A 106 -15.75 -17.42 14.41
N LEU A 107 -15.25 -18.56 13.92
CA LEU A 107 -13.83 -18.88 13.90
C LEU A 107 -13.01 -17.95 13.00
N ARG A 108 -13.53 -17.58 11.82
CA ARG A 108 -12.89 -16.59 10.93
C ARG A 108 -12.81 -15.22 11.59
N LEU A 109 -13.93 -14.72 12.13
CA LEU A 109 -13.96 -13.44 12.84
C LEU A 109 -13.05 -13.46 14.07
N GLY A 110 -13.07 -14.54 14.86
CA GLY A 110 -12.21 -14.71 16.03
C GLY A 110 -10.72 -14.72 15.69
N ARG A 111 -10.33 -15.37 14.59
CA ARG A 111 -8.94 -15.31 14.08
C ARG A 111 -8.54 -13.92 13.60
N GLY A 112 -9.44 -13.20 12.92
CA GLY A 112 -9.22 -11.80 12.51
C GLY A 112 -9.02 -10.88 13.72
N VAL A 113 -9.89 -10.99 14.74
CA VAL A 113 -9.77 -10.25 16.01
C VAL A 113 -8.47 -10.61 16.75
N GLN A 114 -8.11 -11.90 16.84
CA GLN A 114 -6.87 -12.34 17.47
C GLN A 114 -5.62 -11.77 16.76
N ARG A 115 -5.60 -11.78 15.42
CA ARG A 115 -4.51 -11.17 14.64
C ARG A 115 -4.47 -9.65 14.85
N CYS A 116 -5.62 -8.99 14.89
CA CYS A 116 -5.76 -7.56 15.15
C CYS A 116 -5.18 -7.17 16.53
N VAL A 117 -5.53 -7.90 17.59
CA VAL A 117 -5.03 -7.67 18.96
C VAL A 117 -3.53 -7.98 19.07
N ASN A 118 -3.05 -9.05 18.43
CA ASN A 118 -1.62 -9.38 18.43
C ASN A 118 -0.77 -8.32 17.71
N LEU A 119 -1.25 -7.76 16.59
CA LEU A 119 -0.60 -6.62 15.93
C LEU A 119 -0.68 -5.36 16.79
N GLY A 120 -1.79 -5.13 17.50
CA GLY A 120 -1.91 -4.05 18.49
C GLY A 120 -0.79 -4.11 19.53
N ARG A 121 -0.63 -5.27 20.18
CA ARG A 121 0.46 -5.52 21.14
C ARG A 121 1.86 -5.36 20.52
N GLN A 122 2.04 -5.75 19.25
CA GLN A 122 3.30 -5.55 18.55
C GLN A 122 3.58 -4.05 18.31
N VAL A 123 2.57 -3.27 17.94
CA VAL A 123 2.69 -1.80 17.79
C VAL A 123 3.01 -1.16 19.15
N GLU A 124 2.33 -1.54 20.23
CA GLU A 124 2.61 -1.06 21.60
C GLU A 124 4.04 -1.40 22.08
N GLY A 125 4.49 -2.64 21.83
CA GLY A 125 5.84 -3.07 22.21
C GLY A 125 6.92 -2.25 21.50
N VAL A 126 6.83 -2.13 20.17
CA VAL A 126 7.86 -1.45 19.37
C VAL A 126 7.76 0.08 19.47
N ILE A 127 6.57 0.68 19.66
CA ILE A 127 6.47 2.12 19.95
C ILE A 127 7.06 2.46 21.33
N GLY A 128 6.96 1.55 22.31
CA GLY A 128 7.63 1.68 23.60
C GLY A 128 9.17 1.64 23.53
N GLU A 129 9.73 0.99 22.50
CA GLU A 129 11.16 1.06 22.18
C GLU A 129 11.54 2.40 21.53
N VAL A 130 10.68 2.92 20.64
CA VAL A 130 10.88 4.22 19.96
C VAL A 130 10.78 5.41 20.91
N GLU A 131 9.83 5.40 21.84
CA GLU A 131 9.68 6.44 22.88
C GLU A 131 10.76 6.34 23.97
N GLY A 132 11.42 5.18 24.07
CA GLY A 132 12.37 4.83 25.11
C GLY A 132 11.64 4.42 26.39
N ARG A 133 12.04 3.28 26.97
CA ARG A 133 11.43 2.70 28.17
C ARG A 133 11.57 3.63 29.37
N LYS A 134 10.57 4.49 29.57
CA LYS A 134 10.54 5.59 30.56
C LYS A 134 10.29 5.09 31.99
N GLY A 135 11.12 4.17 32.48
CA GLY A 135 10.94 3.55 33.79
C GLY A 135 12.10 2.69 34.29
N GLY A 136 12.81 3.20 35.30
CA GLY A 136 13.45 2.40 36.37
C GLY A 136 14.84 1.81 36.08
N GLY A 137 15.89 2.48 36.58
CA GLY A 137 17.26 1.93 36.64
C GLY A 137 18.30 3.05 36.80
N GLY A 138 18.90 3.18 37.98
CA GLY A 138 19.76 4.32 38.31
C GLY A 138 21.22 4.17 37.87
N GLY A 139 21.94 5.30 37.85
CA GLY A 139 23.41 5.33 37.91
C GLY A 139 24.17 5.41 36.58
N GLY A 140 24.49 6.63 36.14
CA GLY A 140 25.78 6.89 35.47
C GLY A 140 25.93 6.62 33.97
N ALA A 141 25.12 7.25 33.10
CA ALA A 141 25.48 7.48 31.68
C ALA A 141 24.61 8.59 31.03
N ALA A 142 24.75 9.84 31.48
CA ALA A 142 23.88 10.97 31.08
C ALA A 142 24.14 11.53 29.65
N ALA A 143 24.15 10.65 28.64
CA ALA A 143 24.24 11.03 27.22
C ALA A 143 23.50 10.05 26.27
N ALA A 144 23.35 8.76 26.63
CA ALA A 144 22.78 7.75 25.74
C ALA A 144 21.24 7.60 25.83
N GLY A 145 20.62 7.96 26.95
CA GLY A 145 19.20 7.72 27.22
C GLY A 145 18.19 8.71 26.61
N ALA A 146 18.63 9.72 25.85
CA ALA A 146 17.76 10.76 25.28
C ALA A 146 17.31 10.47 23.84
N THR A 147 17.86 9.44 23.19
CA THR A 147 17.53 9.06 21.83
C THR A 147 17.01 7.62 21.78
N GLY A 148 15.70 7.46 22.01
CA GLY A 148 15.00 6.18 21.76
C GLY A 148 15.30 5.64 20.37
N ASP A 149 15.36 4.31 20.26
CA ASP A 149 16.02 3.61 19.16
C ASP A 149 15.35 3.89 17.82
N CYS A 150 15.90 4.85 17.05
CA CYS A 150 15.29 5.21 15.76
C CYS A 150 15.40 4.05 14.74
N ARG A 151 16.16 3.00 15.04
CA ARG A 151 16.18 1.73 14.29
C ARG A 151 14.85 0.97 14.43
N ALA A 152 14.13 1.10 15.54
CA ALA A 152 12.81 0.50 15.76
C ALA A 152 11.67 1.15 14.94
N LEU A 153 11.88 2.36 14.40
CA LEU A 153 10.88 3.05 13.55
C LEU A 153 10.46 2.22 12.31
N VAL A 154 11.38 1.49 11.69
CA VAL A 154 11.08 0.67 10.50
C VAL A 154 10.20 -0.54 10.86
N PRO A 155 10.52 -1.33 11.91
CA PRO A 155 9.59 -2.31 12.48
C PRO A 155 8.21 -1.73 12.86
N VAL A 156 8.12 -0.53 13.47
CA VAL A 156 6.82 0.14 13.71
C VAL A 156 6.08 0.36 12.39
N ALA A 157 6.76 0.88 11.36
CA ALA A 157 6.16 1.12 10.05
C ALA A 157 5.56 -0.17 9.44
N HIS A 158 6.28 -1.28 9.50
CA HIS A 158 5.78 -2.58 9.03
C HIS A 158 4.60 -3.10 9.85
N ALA A 159 4.59 -2.92 11.18
CA ALA A 159 3.46 -3.31 12.03
C ALA A 159 2.19 -2.47 11.76
N LEU A 160 2.34 -1.16 11.63
CA LEU A 160 1.26 -0.23 11.25
C LEU A 160 0.72 -0.53 9.84
N LEU A 161 1.60 -0.84 8.88
CA LEU A 161 1.20 -1.26 7.55
C LEU A 161 0.49 -2.63 7.54
N GLY A 162 0.89 -3.57 8.39
CA GLY A 162 0.17 -4.83 8.61
C GLY A 162 -1.26 -4.59 9.12
N PHE A 163 -1.42 -3.67 10.07
CA PHE A 163 -2.74 -3.26 10.57
C PHE A 163 -3.59 -2.59 9.47
N ARG A 164 -3.01 -1.64 8.71
CA ARG A 164 -3.66 -1.02 7.54
C ARG A 164 -4.08 -2.08 6.50
N GLY A 165 -3.25 -3.09 6.26
CA GLY A 165 -3.53 -4.22 5.37
C GLY A 165 -4.75 -5.03 5.79
N LEU A 166 -4.86 -5.40 7.07
CA LEU A 166 -6.03 -6.14 7.58
C LEU A 166 -7.34 -5.37 7.41
N PHE A 167 -7.35 -4.06 7.68
CA PHE A 167 -8.57 -3.26 7.51
C PHE A 167 -8.85 -2.92 6.04
N ALA A 168 -7.85 -2.97 5.15
CA ALA A 168 -8.06 -2.87 3.70
C ALA A 168 -8.63 -4.16 3.09
N ALA A 169 -8.31 -5.31 3.69
CA ALA A 169 -8.72 -6.66 3.29
C ALA A 169 -10.11 -7.05 3.85
N ASN A 170 -11.14 -6.23 3.59
CA ASN A 170 -12.53 -6.43 4.05
C ASN A 170 -13.47 -6.97 2.94
N GLY A 171 -12.92 -7.65 1.92
CA GLY A 171 -13.69 -8.40 0.93
C GLY A 171 -14.30 -9.69 1.50
N LYS A 172 -15.25 -10.29 0.78
CA LYS A 172 -15.86 -11.58 1.17
C LYS A 172 -14.79 -12.67 1.15
N GLY A 173 -14.58 -13.34 2.28
CA GLY A 173 -13.54 -14.36 2.46
C GLY A 173 -12.13 -13.82 2.77
N GLU A 174 -11.93 -12.51 2.86
CA GLU A 174 -10.64 -11.91 3.25
C GLU A 174 -10.48 -11.85 4.78
N GLU A 175 -9.24 -11.75 5.29
CA GLU A 175 -8.96 -11.82 6.74
C GLU A 175 -9.62 -10.72 7.59
N GLY A 176 -9.98 -9.59 6.97
CA GLY A 176 -10.64 -8.45 7.62
C GLY A 176 -12.16 -8.48 7.54
N GLU A 177 -12.80 -9.51 6.96
CA GLU A 177 -14.25 -9.54 6.72
C GLU A 177 -15.06 -9.28 8.00
N GLY A 178 -15.70 -8.11 8.06
CA GLY A 178 -16.54 -7.71 9.19
C GLY A 178 -15.79 -7.29 10.45
N LEU A 179 -14.45 -7.21 10.42
CA LEU A 179 -13.62 -6.78 11.55
C LEU A 179 -13.97 -5.36 12.03
N GLY A 180 -14.30 -4.46 11.09
CA GLY A 180 -14.76 -3.09 11.38
C GLY A 180 -16.12 -3.00 12.09
N ARG A 181 -16.87 -4.11 12.25
CA ARG A 181 -18.08 -4.16 13.09
C ARG A 181 -17.78 -4.46 14.56
N VAL A 182 -16.56 -4.91 14.87
CA VAL A 182 -16.16 -5.29 16.23
C VAL A 182 -15.67 -4.05 16.99
N ALA A 183 -16.38 -3.69 18.07
CA ALA A 183 -16.08 -2.50 18.86
C ALA A 183 -14.61 -2.46 19.35
N VAL A 184 -14.08 -3.58 19.84
CA VAL A 184 -12.68 -3.72 20.32
C VAL A 184 -11.66 -3.43 19.21
N CYS A 185 -11.95 -3.79 17.97
CA CYS A 185 -11.06 -3.50 16.83
C CYS A 185 -11.09 -2.02 16.45
N ASN A 186 -12.24 -1.36 16.62
CA ASN A 186 -12.39 0.08 16.39
C ASN A 186 -11.75 0.92 17.51
N THR A 187 -11.88 0.51 18.79
CA THR A 187 -11.18 1.19 19.90
C THR A 187 -9.67 1.01 19.80
N LEU A 188 -9.18 -0.20 19.52
CA LEU A 188 -7.75 -0.45 19.26
C LEU A 188 -7.20 0.43 18.11
N ARG A 189 -7.99 0.62 17.04
CA ARG A 189 -7.63 1.50 15.93
C ARG A 189 -7.57 2.98 16.33
N ALA A 190 -8.53 3.44 17.15
CA ALA A 190 -8.65 4.84 17.54
C ALA A 190 -7.64 5.25 18.62
N GLU A 191 -7.49 4.43 19.67
CA GLU A 191 -6.73 4.76 20.88
C GLU A 191 -5.25 4.38 20.81
N ILE A 192 -4.90 3.34 20.05
CA ILE A 192 -3.52 2.81 20.02
C ILE A 192 -2.87 3.06 18.66
N VAL A 193 -3.50 2.59 17.57
CA VAL A 193 -2.88 2.69 16.22
C VAL A 193 -2.82 4.14 15.72
N GLY A 194 -3.88 4.92 15.91
CA GLY A 194 -3.92 6.33 15.52
C GLY A 194 -2.83 7.18 16.19
N PRO A 195 -2.68 7.15 17.53
CA PRO A 195 -1.60 7.82 18.23
C PRO A 195 -0.21 7.28 17.90
N ALA A 196 -0.03 5.95 17.84
CA ALA A 196 1.27 5.36 17.48
C ALA A 196 1.76 5.77 16.08
N GLU A 197 0.85 5.89 15.10
CA GLU A 197 1.18 6.41 13.77
C GLU A 197 1.66 7.88 13.83
N ARG A 198 0.97 8.74 14.59
CA ARG A 198 1.37 10.15 14.78
C ARG A 198 2.74 10.23 15.44
N THR A 199 2.96 9.53 16.56
CA THR A 199 4.25 9.49 17.26
C THR A 199 5.37 9.03 16.33
N ALA A 200 5.17 7.96 15.55
CA ALA A 200 6.18 7.45 14.62
C ALA A 200 6.51 8.47 13.51
N VAL A 201 5.49 9.12 12.93
CA VAL A 201 5.67 10.15 11.89
C VAL A 201 6.37 11.40 12.44
N ASP A 202 5.96 11.89 13.61
CA ASP A 202 6.53 13.11 14.19
C ASP A 202 7.96 12.87 14.71
N ARG A 203 8.24 11.68 15.26
CA ARG A 203 9.61 11.28 15.62
C ARG A 203 10.50 11.14 14.38
N ALA A 204 10.01 10.55 13.29
CA ALA A 204 10.78 10.45 12.05
C ALA A 204 11.04 11.84 11.42
N LYS A 205 10.03 12.74 11.41
CA LYS A 205 10.20 14.15 11.02
C LYS A 205 11.23 14.87 11.89
N GLN A 206 11.24 14.64 13.21
CA GLN A 206 12.23 15.24 14.12
C GLN A 206 13.65 14.77 13.81
N VAL A 207 13.85 13.48 13.52
CA VAL A 207 15.17 12.93 13.16
C VAL A 207 15.68 13.50 11.83
N VAL A 208 14.82 13.63 10.82
CA VAL A 208 15.17 14.30 9.55
C VAL A 208 15.45 15.79 9.77
N GLY A 209 14.62 16.48 10.56
CA GLY A 209 14.79 17.89 10.91
C GLY A 209 16.10 18.19 11.66
N GLY A 210 16.52 17.26 12.52
CA GLY A 210 17.77 17.32 13.29
C GLY A 210 19.03 16.88 12.55
N PHE A 211 18.94 16.52 11.26
CA PHE A 211 20.09 16.01 10.50
C PHE A 211 21.19 17.08 10.36
N SER A 212 22.35 16.81 10.98
CA SER A 212 23.55 17.66 10.89
C SER A 212 24.81 16.81 11.05
N MET A 213 25.65 16.82 10.02
CA MET A 213 26.97 16.18 10.00
C MET A 213 28.05 17.14 10.52
N SER A 214 27.95 18.43 10.16
CA SER A 214 28.94 19.46 10.54
C SER A 214 29.00 19.71 12.05
N SER A 215 27.91 19.48 12.80
CA SER A 215 27.90 19.71 14.26
C SER A 215 28.78 18.72 15.04
N LEU A 216 29.02 17.51 14.50
CA LEU A 216 29.86 16.48 15.13
C LEU A 216 31.35 16.68 14.82
N LEU A 217 31.66 17.35 13.71
CA LEU A 217 33.02 17.74 13.31
C LEU A 217 33.46 19.05 13.98
N ALA A 218 32.54 20.00 14.19
CA ALA A 218 32.84 21.24 14.91
C ALA A 218 33.28 20.97 16.37
N SER A 219 32.65 20.00 17.05
CA SER A 219 33.05 19.56 18.39
C SER A 219 34.46 18.98 18.48
N SER A 220 35.04 18.44 17.40
CA SER A 220 36.45 18.03 17.42
C SER A 220 37.42 19.20 17.22
N SER A 221 37.00 20.28 16.54
CA SER A 221 37.87 21.45 16.30
C SER A 221 38.02 22.36 17.54
N ALA A 222 37.04 22.35 18.45
CA ALA A 222 37.09 23.11 19.70
C ALA A 222 38.09 22.55 20.74
N GLY A 223 38.58 21.32 20.57
CA GLY A 223 39.59 20.71 21.43
C GLY A 223 41.04 21.06 21.07
N GLY A 224 41.27 21.99 20.13
CA GLY A 224 42.54 22.13 19.41
C GLY A 224 43.15 23.53 19.29
N GLN A 225 42.71 24.54 20.06
CA GLN A 225 43.42 25.83 20.09
C GLN A 225 43.16 26.62 21.39
N GLY A 226 44.21 26.83 22.19
CA GLY A 226 44.10 27.52 23.48
C GLY A 226 45.40 27.54 24.29
N GLY A 227 46.49 28.04 23.70
CA GLY A 227 47.78 28.20 24.40
C GLY A 227 47.99 29.64 24.90
N GLY A 228 48.29 29.82 26.19
CA GLY A 228 48.72 31.11 26.74
C GLY A 228 48.28 31.39 28.19
N GLY A 229 48.95 30.80 29.18
CA GLY A 229 48.75 31.07 30.62
C GLY A 229 49.62 30.17 31.50
N GLN A 230 50.21 30.71 32.57
CA GLN A 230 51.32 30.08 33.33
C GLN A 230 50.89 29.43 34.67
N GLN A 231 51.75 28.52 35.18
CA GLN A 231 51.91 28.06 36.59
C GLN A 231 50.77 27.19 37.20
N GLN A 232 50.99 26.21 38.10
CA GLN A 232 52.18 25.46 38.55
C GLN A 232 51.74 24.26 39.46
N GLN A 233 52.43 23.09 39.41
CA GLN A 233 52.41 21.96 40.42
C GLN A 233 51.07 21.18 40.64
N GLN A 234 51.01 19.88 41.04
CA GLN A 234 51.99 18.80 41.28
C GLN A 234 51.30 17.40 41.35
N SER A 235 51.88 16.33 40.75
CA SER A 235 51.72 14.86 41.09
C SER A 235 50.30 14.20 41.14
N GLN A 236 50.05 12.91 40.86
CA GLN A 236 50.89 11.74 40.58
C GLN A 236 50.13 10.69 39.71
N GLN A 237 50.84 10.04 38.79
CA GLN A 237 50.62 8.72 38.15
C GLN A 237 49.20 8.09 38.07
N GLY A 238 48.71 7.95 36.83
CA GLY A 238 47.73 6.92 36.42
C GLY A 238 48.05 6.44 35.00
N LEU A 239 48.58 5.22 34.85
CA LEU A 239 48.94 4.63 33.56
C LEU A 239 47.71 3.95 32.92
N GLY A 240 47.24 4.45 31.78
CA GLY A 240 46.21 3.74 30.99
C GLY A 240 45.66 4.49 29.78
N GLY A 241 45.95 3.97 28.57
CA GLY A 241 45.00 4.08 27.43
C GLY A 241 44.99 5.35 26.58
N GLY A 242 46.15 5.97 26.28
CA GLY A 242 46.22 7.01 25.25
C GLY A 242 46.24 6.45 23.82
N GLY A 243 45.12 6.51 23.08
CA GLY A 243 45.11 6.07 21.66
C GLY A 243 43.75 5.77 21.03
N GLY A 244 42.72 6.59 21.22
CA GLY A 244 41.34 6.26 20.83
C GLY A 244 40.47 7.37 20.22
N GLY A 245 41.06 8.49 19.76
CA GLY A 245 40.30 9.68 19.34
C GLY A 245 39.51 9.57 18.02
N GLY A 246 39.90 8.67 17.11
CA GLY A 246 39.27 8.57 15.77
C GLY A 246 37.99 7.73 15.71
N GLY A 247 37.81 6.78 16.63
CA GLY A 247 36.72 5.80 16.56
C GLY A 247 35.34 6.36 16.93
N GLN A 248 35.28 7.27 17.90
CA GLN A 248 34.00 7.80 18.40
C GLN A 248 33.27 8.64 17.35
N THR A 249 33.99 9.46 16.57
CA THR A 249 33.39 10.32 15.53
C THR A 249 32.88 9.51 14.34
N TYR A 250 33.59 8.45 13.94
CA TYR A 250 33.10 7.53 12.89
C TYR A 250 31.81 6.82 13.33
N ALA A 251 31.79 6.27 14.55
CA ALA A 251 30.62 5.62 15.12
C ALA A 251 29.41 6.56 15.18
N GLN A 252 29.57 7.78 15.72
CA GLN A 252 28.52 8.80 15.78
C GLN A 252 27.99 9.20 14.39
N THR A 253 28.86 9.21 13.38
CA THR A 253 28.49 9.54 11.99
C THR A 253 27.68 8.42 11.34
N GLU A 254 28.09 7.15 11.49
CA GLU A 254 27.31 6.00 11.04
C GLU A 254 26.00 5.84 11.82
N ASP A 255 25.97 6.18 13.12
CA ASP A 255 24.73 6.21 13.92
C ASP A 255 23.80 7.36 13.51
N MET A 256 24.31 8.53 13.10
CA MET A 256 23.49 9.57 12.49
C MET A 256 22.91 9.10 11.15
N LYS A 257 23.74 8.50 10.29
CA LYS A 257 23.34 7.94 8.99
C LYS A 257 22.28 6.84 9.10
N THR A 258 22.45 5.90 10.02
CA THR A 258 21.49 4.80 10.21
C THR A 258 20.16 5.31 10.77
N ARG A 259 20.17 6.25 11.72
CA ARG A 259 18.94 6.90 12.24
C ARG A 259 18.22 7.74 11.18
N ALA A 260 18.96 8.49 10.36
CA ALA A 260 18.39 9.23 9.24
C ALA A 260 17.79 8.27 8.20
N THR A 261 18.50 7.20 7.85
CA THR A 261 18.03 6.18 6.90
C THR A 261 16.74 5.51 7.38
N SER A 262 16.66 5.09 8.65
CA SER A 262 15.45 4.45 9.19
C SER A 262 14.28 5.43 9.28
N ALA A 263 14.51 6.70 9.62
CA ALA A 263 13.48 7.74 9.60
C ALA A 263 12.95 8.03 8.18
N LEU A 264 13.83 8.14 7.18
CA LEU A 264 13.45 8.35 5.77
C LEU A 264 12.67 7.15 5.22
N GLN A 265 13.12 5.92 5.50
CA GLN A 265 12.40 4.69 5.16
C GLN A 265 11.02 4.62 5.83
N THR A 266 10.92 5.05 7.09
CA THR A 266 9.65 5.09 7.85
C THR A 266 8.66 6.11 7.26
N LEU A 267 9.13 7.30 6.88
CA LEU A 267 8.28 8.32 6.24
C LEU A 267 7.82 7.91 4.84
N TYR A 268 8.68 7.20 4.09
CA TYR A 268 8.30 6.58 2.82
C TYR A 268 7.21 5.52 3.03
N LEU A 269 7.42 4.58 3.95
CA LEU A 269 6.50 3.47 4.25
C LEU A 269 5.15 3.94 4.84
N LEU A 270 5.12 4.94 5.72
CA LEU A 270 3.87 5.41 6.34
C LEU A 270 3.06 6.38 5.47
N SER A 271 3.63 6.87 4.37
CA SER A 271 2.96 7.81 3.47
C SER A 271 1.63 7.25 2.91
N PRO A 272 0.63 8.12 2.66
CA PRO A 272 -0.75 7.68 2.45
C PRO A 272 -0.92 6.93 1.11
N THR A 273 -1.15 5.63 1.19
CA THR A 273 -1.54 4.78 0.05
C THR A 273 -3.06 4.70 -0.09
N LYS A 274 -3.55 4.78 -1.33
CA LYS A 274 -4.95 4.49 -1.68
C LYS A 274 -5.10 3.03 -2.10
N LYS A 275 -6.25 2.40 -1.81
CA LYS A 275 -6.53 1.02 -2.24
C LYS A 275 -6.50 0.95 -3.77
N GLY A 276 -5.69 0.05 -4.34
CA GLY A 276 -5.51 -0.11 -5.79
C GLY A 276 -4.43 0.78 -6.43
N MET A 277 -3.67 1.55 -5.65
CA MET A 277 -2.55 2.35 -6.16
C MET A 277 -1.38 1.46 -6.61
N THR A 278 -0.68 1.83 -7.69
CA THR A 278 0.53 1.13 -8.16
C THR A 278 1.80 1.89 -7.77
N LEU A 279 2.95 1.21 -7.80
CA LEU A 279 4.27 1.81 -7.53
C LEU A 279 4.60 2.99 -8.46
N ALA A 280 4.02 3.06 -9.65
CA ALA A 280 4.23 4.15 -10.60
C ALA A 280 3.42 5.42 -10.27
N THR A 281 2.30 5.30 -9.56
CA THR A 281 1.45 6.44 -9.15
C THR A 281 1.78 6.92 -7.73
N PHE A 282 2.54 6.14 -6.96
CA PHE A 282 2.80 6.37 -5.54
C PHE A 282 3.75 7.57 -5.30
N GLU A 283 3.21 8.64 -4.71
CA GLU A 283 3.98 9.80 -4.26
C GLU A 283 4.15 9.79 -2.73
N PRO A 284 5.39 9.76 -2.21
CA PRO A 284 5.64 9.68 -0.76
C PRO A 284 5.50 11.05 -0.09
N THR A 285 4.27 11.56 0.01
CA THR A 285 3.99 12.95 0.44
C THR A 285 4.54 13.31 1.82
N LEU A 286 4.54 12.38 2.79
CA LEU A 286 5.12 12.61 4.12
C LEU A 286 6.64 12.81 4.08
N LEU A 287 7.34 12.09 3.20
CA LEU A 287 8.79 12.22 2.98
C LEU A 287 9.10 13.56 2.32
N ILE A 288 8.35 13.89 1.25
CA ILE A 288 8.47 15.15 0.51
C ILE A 288 8.26 16.34 1.45
N GLN A 289 7.18 16.34 2.23
CA GLN A 289 6.87 17.41 3.18
C GLN A 289 7.94 17.56 4.28
N ALA A 290 8.47 16.45 4.82
CA ALA A 290 9.52 16.50 5.83
C ALA A 290 10.81 17.14 5.29
N LEU A 291 11.20 16.81 4.07
CA LEU A 291 12.41 17.32 3.42
C LEU A 291 12.24 18.76 2.91
N GLN A 292 11.07 19.13 2.40
CA GLN A 292 10.72 20.52 2.12
C GLN A 292 10.79 21.39 3.39
N ASN A 293 10.24 20.92 4.51
CA ASN A 293 10.32 21.64 5.78
C ASN A 293 11.77 21.80 6.27
N TYR A 294 12.61 20.78 6.13
CA TYR A 294 14.05 20.87 6.43
C TYR A 294 14.74 21.95 5.58
N LEU A 295 14.57 21.90 4.25
CA LEU A 295 15.16 22.87 3.31
C LEU A 295 14.67 24.30 3.57
N ASN A 296 13.36 24.50 3.77
CA ASN A 296 12.77 25.81 4.06
C ASN A 296 13.27 26.37 5.40
N THR A 297 13.45 25.52 6.42
CA THR A 297 13.99 25.93 7.72
C THR A 297 15.47 26.30 7.60
N ALA A 298 16.27 25.52 6.87
CA ALA A 298 17.67 25.81 6.61
C ALA A 298 17.86 27.11 5.80
N LEU A 299 16.98 27.36 4.82
CA LEU A 299 17.00 28.56 3.97
C LEU A 299 16.57 29.81 4.73
N THR A 300 15.39 29.83 5.34
CA THR A 300 14.89 31.01 6.06
C THR A 300 15.85 31.46 7.17
N SER A 301 16.42 30.51 7.92
CA SER A 301 17.41 30.76 8.96
C SER A 301 18.79 31.19 8.43
N SER A 302 19.16 30.89 7.18
CA SER A 302 20.42 31.33 6.57
C SER A 302 20.28 32.70 5.91
N VAL A 303 19.17 32.96 5.20
CA VAL A 303 18.82 34.31 4.69
C VAL A 303 18.76 35.31 5.84
N ALA A 304 18.08 34.98 6.95
CA ALA A 304 17.97 35.86 8.12
C ALA A 304 19.29 36.04 8.89
N ALA A 305 20.23 35.09 8.81
CA ALA A 305 21.58 35.26 9.36
C ALA A 305 22.43 36.17 8.46
N LEU A 306 22.43 35.90 7.15
CA LEU A 306 23.20 36.65 6.16
C LEU A 306 22.77 38.11 6.06
N ALA A 307 21.46 38.39 6.06
CA ALA A 307 20.96 39.77 6.04
C ALA A 307 21.43 40.59 7.27
N ARG A 308 21.47 39.97 8.46
CA ARG A 308 22.00 40.63 9.67
C ARG A 308 23.52 40.82 9.61
N ALA A 309 24.25 39.83 9.08
CA ALA A 309 25.70 39.90 8.96
C ALA A 309 26.17 40.90 7.90
N LEU A 310 25.39 41.11 6.84
CA LEU A 310 25.61 42.19 5.87
C LEU A 310 25.38 43.58 6.52
N ALA A 311 24.42 43.71 7.43
CA ALA A 311 24.26 44.92 8.24
C ALA A 311 25.38 45.10 9.29
N THR A 312 26.01 44.00 9.74
CA THR A 312 27.03 43.98 10.80
C THR A 312 28.28 43.20 10.38
N LEU A 313 29.05 43.80 9.46
CA LEU A 313 30.17 43.15 8.74
C LEU A 313 31.18 42.34 9.59
N PRO A 314 31.53 42.69 10.85
CA PRO A 314 32.43 41.87 11.68
C PRO A 314 31.95 40.44 11.94
N THR A 315 30.64 40.16 11.80
CA THR A 315 30.08 38.81 12.00
C THR A 315 29.96 38.00 10.71
N LEU A 316 30.22 38.62 9.55
CA LEU A 316 30.05 38.05 8.22
C LEU A 316 30.81 36.74 8.05
N ASP A 317 32.11 36.72 8.34
CA ASP A 317 32.95 35.52 8.16
C ASP A 317 32.43 34.33 8.98
N ARG A 318 31.97 34.57 10.22
CA ARG A 318 31.33 33.53 11.05
C ARG A 318 30.03 33.02 10.43
N THR A 319 29.14 33.92 10.00
CA THR A 319 27.86 33.50 9.41
C THR A 319 28.04 32.77 8.08
N LEU A 320 29.02 33.14 7.26
CA LEU A 320 29.35 32.42 6.02
C LEU A 320 29.87 31.00 6.30
N LEU A 321 30.66 30.80 7.38
CA LEU A 321 31.03 29.46 7.83
C LEU A 321 29.80 28.65 8.24
N GLU A 322 28.90 29.21 9.04
CA GLU A 322 27.65 28.53 9.46
C GLU A 322 26.72 28.20 8.26
N ILE A 323 26.64 29.08 7.26
CA ILE A 323 25.86 28.86 6.03
C ILE A 323 26.51 27.77 5.16
N SER A 324 27.84 27.80 5.00
CA SER A 324 28.57 26.76 4.26
C SER A 324 28.38 25.38 4.90
N ALA A 325 28.39 25.29 6.24
CA ALA A 325 28.09 24.06 6.98
C ALA A 325 26.65 23.56 6.76
N ARG A 326 25.66 24.46 6.70
CA ARG A 326 24.27 24.08 6.35
C ARG A 326 24.17 23.54 4.91
N CYS A 327 24.88 24.14 3.96
CA CYS A 327 24.95 23.62 2.59
C CYS A 327 25.64 22.25 2.52
N GLN A 328 26.73 22.03 3.28
CA GLN A 328 27.41 20.73 3.37
C GLN A 328 26.48 19.64 3.93
N ASN A 329 25.64 19.96 4.93
CA ASN A 329 24.61 19.06 5.42
C ASN A 329 23.58 18.70 4.35
N ILE A 330 23.14 19.66 3.53
CA ILE A 330 22.21 19.44 2.41
C ILE A 330 22.85 18.54 1.33
N ALA A 331 24.12 18.78 0.97
CA ALA A 331 24.85 17.94 0.02
C ALA A 331 25.11 16.51 0.55
N ALA A 332 25.38 16.36 1.86
CA ALA A 332 25.48 15.06 2.49
C ALA A 332 24.13 14.31 2.52
N LEU A 333 23.02 15.02 2.73
CA LEU A 333 21.67 14.47 2.68
C LEU A 333 21.28 14.03 1.26
N GLU A 334 21.65 14.79 0.24
CA GLU A 334 21.49 14.41 -1.17
C GLU A 334 22.26 13.11 -1.49
N SER A 335 23.53 13.03 -1.08
CA SER A 335 24.33 11.81 -1.20
C SER A 335 23.74 10.62 -0.43
N LEU A 336 23.10 10.85 0.72
CA LEU A 336 22.41 9.78 1.44
C LEU A 336 21.17 9.31 0.67
N LEU A 337 20.32 10.22 0.19
CA LEU A 337 19.11 9.89 -0.57
C LEU A 337 19.43 9.12 -1.87
N SER A 338 20.55 9.42 -2.54
CA SER A 338 21.00 8.64 -3.70
C SER A 338 21.48 7.23 -3.35
N THR A 339 21.93 6.99 -2.11
CA THR A 339 22.37 5.64 -1.67
C THR A 339 21.24 4.77 -1.10
N ILE A 340 20.12 5.36 -0.69
CA ILE A 340 19.01 4.63 -0.07
C ILE A 340 18.05 4.14 -1.17
N LYS A 341 18.08 2.84 -1.43
CA LYS A 341 17.07 2.15 -2.26
C LYS A 341 15.71 2.15 -1.52
N PRO A 342 14.58 2.44 -2.20
CA PRO A 342 13.26 2.38 -1.57
C PRO A 342 12.99 0.98 -0.98
N PRO A 343 12.50 0.88 0.28
CA PRO A 343 12.10 -0.40 0.87
C PRO A 343 10.86 -0.96 0.15
N HIS A 344 10.70 -2.28 0.16
CA HIS A 344 9.52 -2.93 -0.40
C HIS A 344 8.27 -2.45 0.36
N HIS A 345 7.25 -1.97 -0.35
CA HIS A 345 6.03 -1.46 0.28
C HIS A 345 4.98 -2.58 0.34
N PRO A 346 4.66 -3.16 1.52
CA PRO A 346 3.85 -4.37 1.63
C PRO A 346 2.39 -4.23 1.16
N LEU A 347 1.88 -3.00 0.97
CA LEU A 347 0.53 -2.75 0.45
C LEU A 347 0.48 -2.35 -1.04
N LEU A 348 1.63 -2.31 -1.72
CA LEU A 348 1.69 -2.08 -3.17
C LEU A 348 2.12 -3.40 -3.83
N PRO A 349 1.41 -3.89 -4.86
CA PRO A 349 1.82 -5.11 -5.53
C PRO A 349 3.16 -4.89 -6.24
N SER A 350 4.21 -5.58 -5.79
CA SER A 350 5.44 -5.72 -6.55
C SER A 350 5.11 -6.35 -7.90
N SER A 351 5.43 -5.68 -9.00
CA SER A 351 5.28 -6.20 -10.37
C SER A 351 6.34 -7.28 -10.64
N SER A 352 6.22 -8.41 -9.95
CA SER A 352 7.22 -9.48 -9.91
C SER A 352 6.57 -10.88 -9.81
N ALA A 353 5.28 -10.97 -10.07
CA ALA A 353 4.48 -12.20 -10.01
C ALA A 353 3.91 -12.60 -11.38
N SER A 354 4.72 -12.48 -12.44
CA SER A 354 4.40 -12.98 -13.78
C SER A 354 5.65 -13.54 -14.47
N ASN A 355 5.72 -14.88 -14.49
CA ASN A 355 6.53 -15.79 -15.32
C ASN A 355 8.00 -15.41 -15.69
N PRO A 356 8.98 -16.30 -15.39
CA PRO A 356 10.32 -16.19 -15.95
C PRO A 356 10.32 -16.68 -17.40
N THR A 357 10.04 -15.78 -18.35
CA THR A 357 10.27 -16.07 -19.78
C THR A 357 10.59 -14.79 -20.55
N THR A 358 11.88 -14.62 -20.83
CA THR A 358 12.45 -14.02 -22.04
C THR A 358 11.68 -12.88 -22.69
N ASN A 359 12.05 -11.63 -22.39
CA ASN A 359 12.61 -10.74 -23.42
C ASN A 359 13.22 -9.47 -22.81
N HIS A 360 14.42 -9.11 -23.28
CA HIS A 360 15.04 -7.82 -23.00
C HIS A 360 14.33 -6.72 -23.80
N SER A 361 13.56 -5.86 -23.12
CA SER A 361 13.20 -4.54 -23.63
C SER A 361 13.03 -3.56 -22.47
N GLN A 362 13.44 -2.31 -22.70
CA GLN A 362 13.55 -1.29 -21.65
C GLN A 362 12.15 -0.82 -21.18
N LEU A 363 11.70 -1.33 -20.04
CA LEU A 363 10.62 -0.72 -19.26
C LEU A 363 11.20 -0.22 -17.94
N GLN A 364 11.37 1.11 -17.92
CA GLN A 364 12.06 1.89 -16.90
C GLN A 364 11.42 1.71 -15.52
N GLN A 365 12.20 1.21 -14.55
CA GLN A 365 11.77 1.19 -13.15
C GLN A 365 11.67 2.65 -12.68
N PRO A 366 10.49 3.15 -12.27
CA PRO A 366 10.27 4.60 -12.20
C PRO A 366 11.00 5.30 -11.04
N ASN A 367 11.49 4.57 -10.04
CA ASN A 367 12.17 5.12 -8.85
C ASN A 367 13.35 4.20 -8.48
N GLU A 368 14.57 4.49 -8.92
CA GLU A 368 15.76 3.71 -8.54
C GLU A 368 16.24 4.10 -7.13
N THR A 369 16.02 5.36 -6.73
CA THR A 369 16.43 5.93 -5.44
C THR A 369 15.27 6.68 -4.77
N LEU A 370 15.42 6.98 -3.47
CA LEU A 370 14.49 7.89 -2.76
C LEU A 370 14.61 9.36 -3.20
N LEU A 371 15.61 9.69 -4.00
CA LEU A 371 15.92 11.05 -4.48
C LEU A 371 15.06 11.44 -5.69
N ASP A 372 14.75 10.50 -6.59
CA ASP A 372 14.03 10.77 -7.84
C ASP A 372 12.63 11.42 -7.63
N PRO A 373 11.78 10.99 -6.67
CA PRO A 373 10.50 11.63 -6.42
C PRO A 373 10.63 13.07 -5.90
N LEU A 374 11.71 13.38 -5.18
CA LEU A 374 11.96 14.70 -4.59
C LEU A 374 12.44 15.69 -5.64
N LEU A 375 13.37 15.28 -6.52
CA LEU A 375 13.83 16.13 -7.61
C LEU A 375 12.73 16.43 -8.63
N ARG A 376 11.85 15.45 -8.92
CA ARG A 376 10.64 15.66 -9.74
C ARG A 376 9.67 16.65 -9.09
N HIS A 377 9.46 16.57 -7.77
CA HIS A 377 8.54 17.48 -7.08
C HIS A 377 9.12 18.89 -6.84
N LEU A 378 10.45 19.05 -6.91
CA LEU A 378 11.14 20.34 -6.77
C LEU A 378 11.63 20.92 -8.10
N ASP A 379 11.32 20.28 -9.24
CA ASP A 379 11.78 20.62 -10.61
C ASP A 379 13.26 21.03 -10.69
N THR A 380 14.14 20.38 -9.91
CA THR A 380 15.54 20.79 -9.75
C THR A 380 16.50 19.62 -9.90
N SER A 381 17.69 19.89 -10.45
CA SER A 381 18.75 18.89 -10.70
C SER A 381 19.63 18.55 -9.48
N SER A 382 19.67 19.39 -8.45
CA SER A 382 20.32 19.08 -7.17
C SER A 382 19.84 19.96 -6.00
N LEU A 383 19.85 19.42 -4.78
CA LEU A 383 19.37 20.12 -3.58
C LEU A 383 20.24 21.35 -3.19
N PRO A 384 21.59 21.31 -3.29
CA PRO A 384 22.43 22.50 -3.08
C PRO A 384 22.17 23.61 -4.11
N SER A 385 21.86 23.27 -5.37
CA SER A 385 21.51 24.29 -6.37
C SER A 385 20.19 24.99 -6.03
N TYR A 386 19.18 24.23 -5.58
CA TYR A 386 17.93 24.80 -5.09
C TYR A 386 18.16 25.78 -3.94
N PHE A 387 18.96 25.37 -2.94
CA PHE A 387 19.29 26.17 -1.77
C PHE A 387 19.94 27.50 -2.13
N TRP A 388 21.01 27.51 -2.94
CA TRP A 388 21.71 28.74 -3.31
C TRP A 388 20.86 29.67 -4.20
N ARG A 389 20.12 29.13 -5.18
CA ARG A 389 19.24 29.95 -6.05
C ARG A 389 18.11 30.62 -5.27
N SER A 390 17.44 29.85 -4.41
CA SER A 390 16.31 30.34 -3.62
C SER A 390 16.78 31.30 -2.51
N MET A 391 17.98 31.09 -1.94
CA MET A 391 18.64 32.07 -1.07
C MET A 391 18.95 33.37 -1.82
N ALA A 392 19.58 33.31 -3.00
CA ALA A 392 19.92 34.48 -3.80
C ALA A 392 18.68 35.33 -4.15
N GLY A 393 17.61 34.68 -4.60
CA GLY A 393 16.34 35.34 -4.92
C GLY A 393 15.74 36.10 -3.73
N GLN A 394 15.79 35.51 -2.54
CA GLN A 394 15.28 36.16 -1.31
C GLN A 394 16.24 37.21 -0.73
N LEU A 395 17.55 37.07 -0.97
CA LEU A 395 18.57 37.96 -0.45
C LEU A 395 18.59 39.32 -1.16
N SER A 396 18.31 39.36 -2.46
CA SER A 396 18.36 40.59 -3.27
C SER A 396 17.47 41.71 -2.71
N SER A 397 16.21 41.40 -2.37
CA SER A 397 15.28 42.37 -1.77
C SER A 397 15.75 42.83 -0.38
N ARG A 398 16.31 41.94 0.43
CA ARG A 398 16.85 42.28 1.76
C ARG A 398 18.08 43.19 1.68
N VAL A 399 18.91 43.04 0.65
CA VAL A 399 20.05 43.94 0.41
C VAL A 399 19.56 45.30 -0.11
N GLN A 400 18.55 45.33 -0.99
CA GLN A 400 17.89 46.56 -1.40
C GLN A 400 17.29 47.31 -0.21
N ASP A 401 16.60 46.63 0.72
CA ASP A 401 16.07 47.23 1.97
C ASP A 401 17.18 47.91 2.80
N ILE A 402 18.34 47.23 2.97
CA ILE A 402 19.48 47.76 3.74
C ILE A 402 20.07 49.01 3.06
N LEU A 403 20.11 49.03 1.72
CA LEU A 403 20.62 50.16 0.95
C LEU A 403 19.64 51.34 0.92
N ALA A 404 18.34 51.08 0.79
CA ALA A 404 17.29 52.09 0.81
C ALA A 404 17.16 52.78 2.18
N ARG A 405 17.39 52.04 3.28
CA ARG A 405 17.47 52.60 4.65
C ARG A 405 18.70 53.50 4.87
N GLY A 406 19.73 53.38 4.02
CA GLY A 406 20.95 54.19 4.09
C GLY A 406 21.78 53.98 5.36
N GLY A 407 22.55 55.01 5.73
CA GLY A 407 23.38 55.01 6.94
C GLY A 407 24.72 54.29 6.83
N VAL A 408 25.33 54.01 7.98
CA VAL A 408 26.71 53.50 8.10
C VAL A 408 26.86 52.10 7.52
N SER A 409 25.89 51.21 7.70
CA SER A 409 25.88 49.85 7.12
C SER A 409 25.91 49.89 5.58
N ALA A 410 25.05 50.70 4.95
CA ALA A 410 25.02 50.88 3.50
C ALA A 410 26.34 51.45 2.94
N ARG A 411 26.96 52.42 3.63
CA ARG A 411 28.28 52.96 3.25
C ARG A 411 29.37 51.88 3.39
N THR A 412 29.41 51.17 4.51
CA THR A 412 30.39 50.11 4.80
C THR A 412 30.29 48.95 3.81
N LEU A 413 29.07 48.56 3.41
CA LEU A 413 28.84 47.54 2.38
C LEU A 413 29.35 47.98 1.00
N ARG A 414 29.15 49.25 0.61
CA ARG A 414 29.71 49.79 -0.64
C ARG A 414 31.24 49.79 -0.64
N THR A 415 31.88 50.19 0.47
CA THR A 415 33.35 50.20 0.59
C THR A 415 33.96 48.80 0.63
N ASN A 416 33.31 47.83 1.27
CA ASN A 416 33.82 46.45 1.41
C ASN A 416 33.25 45.47 0.37
N ARG A 417 32.62 45.98 -0.70
CA ARG A 417 31.92 45.18 -1.71
C ARG A 417 32.77 44.05 -2.30
N ASP A 418 34.04 44.32 -2.58
CA ASP A 418 34.93 43.36 -3.21
C ASP A 418 35.36 42.26 -2.21
N ARG A 419 35.61 42.58 -0.94
CA ARG A 419 35.76 41.57 0.15
C ARG A 419 34.50 40.70 0.29
N VAL A 420 33.31 41.31 0.32
CA VAL A 420 32.04 40.56 0.44
C VAL A 420 31.82 39.63 -0.76
N ARG A 421 32.21 40.05 -1.98
CA ARG A 421 32.18 39.20 -3.18
C ARG A 421 33.04 37.95 -2.99
N ASP A 422 34.29 38.13 -2.57
CA ASP A 422 35.27 37.04 -2.53
C ASP A 422 34.96 36.08 -1.38
N SER A 423 34.62 36.59 -0.19
CA SER A 423 34.13 35.77 0.92
C SER A 423 32.87 34.97 0.56
N LEU A 424 31.95 35.52 -0.25
CA LEU A 424 30.73 34.83 -0.67
C LEU A 424 31.00 33.75 -1.73
N ARG A 425 31.94 33.98 -2.67
CA ARG A 425 32.42 32.95 -3.59
C ARG A 425 33.03 31.78 -2.83
N GLU A 426 33.93 32.08 -1.89
CA GLU A 426 34.58 31.08 -1.04
C GLU A 426 33.57 30.32 -0.15
N CYS A 427 32.50 31.00 0.31
CA CYS A 427 31.40 30.37 1.05
C CYS A 427 30.64 29.34 0.21
N VAL A 428 30.31 29.67 -1.04
CA VAL A 428 29.63 28.74 -1.97
C VAL A 428 30.55 27.56 -2.30
N ASP A 429 31.81 27.81 -2.65
CA ASP A 429 32.79 26.75 -2.95
C ASP A 429 33.08 25.85 -1.75
N ARG A 430 33.11 26.39 -0.53
CA ARG A 430 33.23 25.61 0.72
C ARG A 430 31.95 24.83 1.02
N GLY A 431 30.78 25.42 0.76
CA GLY A 431 29.47 24.83 1.07
C GLY A 431 29.07 23.68 0.15
N THR A 432 29.49 23.71 -1.12
CA THR A 432 29.21 22.65 -2.10
C THR A 432 30.23 21.51 -2.06
N ARG A 433 31.42 21.74 -1.51
CA ARG A 433 32.40 20.68 -1.20
C ARG A 433 31.97 19.90 0.04
N ILE A 434 31.44 18.69 -0.17
CA ILE A 434 31.31 17.71 0.91
C ILE A 434 32.72 17.44 1.47
N PRO A 435 32.95 17.52 2.80
CA PRO A 435 34.26 17.25 3.39
C PRO A 435 34.76 15.86 2.98
N SER A 436 36.02 15.74 2.53
CA SER A 436 36.53 14.48 1.96
C SER A 436 36.48 13.29 2.93
N GLY A 437 36.57 13.54 4.23
CA GLY A 437 36.37 12.52 5.27
C GLY A 437 34.93 11.96 5.32
N SER A 438 33.92 12.76 4.96
CA SER A 438 32.53 12.33 4.91
C SER A 438 32.23 11.49 3.67
N VAL A 439 32.78 11.84 2.50
CA VAL A 439 32.57 11.09 1.24
C VAL A 439 33.11 9.67 1.34
N GLY A 440 34.30 9.49 1.93
CA GLY A 440 34.87 8.16 2.18
C GLY A 440 33.96 7.27 3.03
N ILE A 441 33.38 7.80 4.10
CA ILE A 441 32.47 7.06 5.00
C ILE A 441 31.12 6.76 4.33
N LEU A 442 30.62 7.66 3.48
CA LEU A 442 29.37 7.46 2.76
C LEU A 442 29.48 6.39 1.67
N LEU A 443 30.59 6.34 0.92
CA LEU A 443 30.76 5.44 -0.24
C LEU A 443 31.54 4.14 0.05
N ALA A 444 32.28 4.00 1.16
CA ALA A 444 33.15 2.82 1.38
C ALA A 444 32.42 1.47 1.47
N LYS A 445 31.10 1.45 1.72
CA LYS A 445 30.33 0.20 1.92
C LYS A 445 29.74 -0.36 0.62
N GLY A 446 30.61 -0.61 -0.37
CA GLY A 446 30.22 -1.14 -1.68
C GLY A 446 31.25 -2.01 -2.42
N SER A 447 32.53 -2.03 -2.01
CA SER A 447 33.57 -2.78 -2.74
C SER A 447 34.58 -3.46 -1.80
N SER A 448 34.17 -4.58 -1.20
CA SER A 448 35.10 -5.54 -0.59
C SER A 448 35.67 -6.48 -1.67
N GLY A 449 36.60 -5.97 -2.47
CA GLY A 449 37.32 -6.71 -3.51
C GLY A 449 38.68 -6.06 -3.72
N GLY A 450 39.76 -6.83 -3.52
CA GLY A 450 41.13 -6.29 -3.52
C GLY A 450 41.63 -5.91 -4.92
N GLY A 451 42.44 -4.86 -4.98
CA GLY A 451 43.11 -4.41 -6.21
C GLY A 451 43.64 -3.00 -6.07
N GLY A 452 44.95 -2.84 -5.91
CA GLY A 452 45.59 -1.53 -5.92
C GLY A 452 45.67 -0.95 -7.34
N GLY A 453 45.34 0.33 -7.50
CA GLY A 453 45.53 1.08 -8.75
C GLY A 453 44.31 1.90 -9.16
N ARG A 454 44.58 3.14 -9.61
CA ARG A 454 43.61 4.12 -10.16
C ARG A 454 42.57 4.70 -9.17
N ALA A 455 43.05 5.59 -8.30
CA ALA A 455 42.24 6.72 -7.86
C ALA A 455 41.97 7.64 -9.09
N GLY A 456 40.80 7.50 -9.74
CA GLY A 456 40.56 8.25 -10.98
C GLY A 456 39.31 7.90 -11.80
N ALA A 457 38.15 7.67 -11.17
CA ALA A 457 36.81 7.80 -11.77
C ALA A 457 35.75 7.46 -10.69
N GLY A 458 34.91 8.42 -10.28
CA GLY A 458 33.83 8.15 -9.32
C GLY A 458 33.68 9.16 -8.17
N ALA A 459 34.64 10.06 -7.96
CA ALA A 459 34.36 11.29 -7.22
C ALA A 459 33.30 12.07 -8.01
N GLY A 460 32.13 12.29 -7.40
CA GLY A 460 30.99 12.94 -8.05
C GLY A 460 31.43 14.22 -8.75
N LYS A 461 31.08 14.34 -10.04
CA LYS A 461 31.47 15.42 -10.94
C LYS A 461 31.35 16.75 -10.21
N VAL A 462 32.47 17.36 -9.84
CA VAL A 462 32.50 18.68 -9.18
C VAL A 462 31.90 19.65 -10.19
N GLY A 463 30.63 19.98 -9.99
CA GLY A 463 29.90 20.86 -10.88
C GLY A 463 30.62 22.20 -10.96
N ASN A 464 30.48 22.91 -12.09
CA ASN A 464 30.98 24.28 -12.15
C ASN A 464 30.08 25.20 -11.29
N TRP A 465 30.32 25.18 -9.98
CA TRP A 465 29.56 25.96 -8.98
C TRP A 465 29.77 27.47 -9.12
N GLU A 466 30.71 27.89 -9.96
CA GLU A 466 30.89 29.27 -10.44
C GLU A 466 29.56 29.91 -10.86
N ARG A 467 28.63 29.16 -11.48
CA ARG A 467 27.29 29.67 -11.83
C ARG A 467 26.48 30.07 -10.60
N GLU A 468 26.43 29.24 -9.56
CA GLU A 468 25.66 29.52 -8.35
C GLU A 468 26.38 30.55 -7.45
N ALA A 469 27.72 30.55 -7.45
CA ALA A 469 28.52 31.60 -6.84
C ALA A 469 28.30 32.96 -7.52
N ALA A 470 28.21 33.00 -8.84
CA ALA A 470 27.88 34.21 -9.60
C ALA A 470 26.44 34.70 -9.34
N VAL A 471 25.47 33.79 -9.19
CA VAL A 471 24.08 34.13 -8.81
C VAL A 471 24.01 34.69 -7.39
N MET A 472 24.68 34.07 -6.41
CA MET A 472 24.76 34.57 -5.03
C MET A 472 25.46 35.93 -4.94
N VAL A 473 26.60 36.10 -5.63
CA VAL A 473 27.28 37.39 -5.74
C VAL A 473 26.39 38.43 -6.43
N GLY A 474 25.70 38.05 -7.51
CA GLY A 474 24.80 38.93 -8.26
C GLY A 474 23.65 39.46 -7.39
N ALA A 475 23.08 38.63 -6.52
CA ALA A 475 22.03 39.04 -5.59
C ALA A 475 22.48 40.09 -4.56
N VAL A 476 23.76 40.11 -4.15
CA VAL A 476 24.30 41.10 -3.19
C VAL A 476 24.90 42.31 -3.92
N VAL A 477 25.61 42.09 -5.02
CA VAL A 477 26.38 43.12 -5.74
C VAL A 477 25.56 43.84 -6.80
N GLY A 478 24.54 43.21 -7.40
CA GLY A 478 23.62 43.85 -8.34
C GLY A 478 22.90 45.06 -7.74
N PRO A 479 22.25 44.93 -6.57
CA PRO A 479 21.69 46.06 -5.82
C PRO A 479 22.71 47.15 -5.44
N LEU A 480 23.99 46.81 -5.30
CA LEU A 480 25.06 47.78 -5.03
C LEU A 480 25.50 48.55 -6.30
N MET A 481 25.16 48.07 -7.50
CA MET A 481 25.48 48.70 -8.79
C MET A 481 24.31 49.52 -9.38
N GLN A 482 23.06 49.17 -9.08
CA GLN A 482 21.93 50.06 -9.38
C GLN A 482 22.03 51.31 -8.51
N ARG A 483 21.91 52.48 -9.15
CA ARG A 483 22.15 53.80 -8.58
C ARG A 483 20.90 54.66 -8.68
#